data_AF-A0A0N4VT40-F1
#
_entry.id   AF-A0A0N4VT40-F1
#
_cell.length_a   1.000
_cell.length_b   1.000
_cell.length_c   1.000
_cell.angle_alpha   90.00
_cell.angle_beta   90.00
_cell.angle_gamma   90.00
#
_symmetry.space_group_name_H-M   'P 1'
#
loop_
_entity.id
_entity.type
_entity.pdbx_description
1 polymer ?
#
loop_
_entity_poly.entity_id
_entity_poly.type
_entity_poly.pdbx_seq_one_letter_code
_entity_poly.pdbx_strand_id
1 'polypeptide(L)'
;MSGMEKVGSSDLSSSSTEASAISPLSMISVPSSPDKDKKKVPFVRYNPDIPQIVTSFKGYQKLMFQGYRYNIYQVMPERNFKSWRCVCAKKIPDNGSWCKCRAETTMDDQKAVTKGEHNHPPKHLLAELEFIKVICP
;
A
#
# COMPACT_ATOMS: atom_id res chain seq x y z
N MET A 1 -2.36 -71.89 9.58
CA MET A 1 -3.63 -71.64 8.86
C MET A 1 -3.30 -70.61 7.81
N SER A 2 -3.02 -71.01 6.57
CA SER A 2 -4.03 -71.38 5.55
C SER A 2 -4.97 -70.19 5.33
N GLY A 3 -5.12 -69.58 4.16
CA GLY A 3 -4.64 -69.81 2.80
C GLY A 3 -5.02 -68.58 1.97
N MET A 4 -4.55 -68.48 0.72
CA MET A 4 -5.35 -68.79 -0.48
C MET A 4 -6.11 -67.53 -0.99
N GLU A 5 -6.08 -67.05 -2.26
CA GLU A 5 -5.55 -67.46 -3.58
C GLU A 5 -5.44 -66.16 -4.44
N LYS A 6 -4.43 -65.92 -5.29
CA LYS A 6 -4.26 -66.38 -6.71
C LYS A 6 -5.41 -65.86 -7.62
N VAL A 7 -5.19 -65.10 -8.70
CA VAL A 7 -4.79 -65.51 -10.08
C VAL A 7 -4.84 -64.21 -10.91
N GLY A 8 -3.83 -63.83 -11.71
CA GLY A 8 -3.53 -64.33 -13.06
C GLY A 8 -4.33 -63.52 -14.10
N SER A 9 -3.72 -62.56 -14.81
CA SER A 9 -2.87 -62.67 -16.01
C SER A 9 -3.65 -62.59 -17.33
N SER A 10 -3.12 -61.74 -18.22
CA SER A 10 -3.07 -61.88 -19.69
C SER A 10 -4.16 -61.26 -20.59
N ASP A 11 -3.69 -60.23 -21.32
CA ASP A 11 -3.56 -60.13 -22.79
C ASP A 11 -4.73 -59.72 -23.72
N LEU A 12 -4.52 -58.55 -24.36
CA LEU A 12 -4.51 -58.22 -25.80
C LEU A 12 -5.81 -58.18 -26.66
N SER A 13 -6.10 -56.96 -27.16
CA SER A 13 -6.57 -56.54 -28.52
C SER A 13 -8.00 -56.97 -28.97
N SER A 14 -8.83 -56.28 -29.78
CA SER A 14 -8.70 -55.27 -30.86
C SER A 14 -10.07 -54.63 -31.22
N SER A 15 -10.07 -53.45 -31.88
CA SER A 15 -10.98 -52.97 -32.97
C SER A 15 -12.50 -52.78 -32.67
N SER A 16 -13.28 -51.83 -33.19
CA SER A 16 -13.29 -51.02 -34.43
C SER A 16 -14.16 -49.73 -34.25
N THR A 17 -13.92 -48.73 -35.11
CA THR A 17 -14.79 -47.71 -35.77
C THR A 17 -16.17 -47.32 -35.16
N GLU A 18 -16.77 -46.12 -35.27
CA GLU A 18 -16.68 -44.93 -36.12
C GLU A 18 -17.68 -43.86 -35.59
N ALA A 19 -17.46 -42.60 -35.99
CA ALA A 19 -18.43 -41.52 -36.23
C ALA A 19 -18.76 -40.44 -35.15
N SER A 20 -18.69 -39.20 -35.64
CA SER A 20 -19.30 -37.93 -35.19
C SER A 20 -18.48 -37.10 -34.19
N ALA A 21 -17.71 -36.11 -34.67
CA ALA A 21 -18.13 -34.70 -34.87
C ALA A 21 -18.51 -34.06 -33.51
N ILE A 22 -17.82 -33.04 -32.98
CA ILE A 22 -17.69 -31.66 -33.48
C ILE A 22 -16.51 -30.99 -32.73
N SER A 23 -15.61 -30.32 -33.45
CA SER A 23 -14.90 -29.11 -32.96
C SER A 23 -15.41 -27.92 -33.80
N PRO A 24 -15.37 -26.66 -33.35
CA PRO A 24 -14.71 -26.13 -32.15
C PRO A 24 -15.69 -25.38 -31.21
N LEU A 25 -15.49 -25.45 -29.90
CA LEU A 25 -16.07 -24.44 -29.01
C LEU A 25 -15.38 -23.11 -29.32
N SER A 26 -16.22 -22.10 -29.51
CA SER A 26 -15.91 -20.77 -29.99
C SER A 26 -14.72 -20.14 -29.27
N MET A 27 -13.93 -19.38 -30.03
CA MET A 27 -12.97 -18.45 -29.47
C MET A 27 -13.71 -17.51 -28.54
N ILE A 28 -13.58 -17.74 -27.24
CA ILE A 28 -13.92 -16.74 -26.25
C ILE A 28 -12.85 -15.69 -26.44
N SER A 29 -13.18 -14.61 -27.15
CA SER A 29 -12.34 -13.44 -27.30
C SER A 29 -11.99 -13.00 -25.89
N VAL A 30 -10.76 -13.28 -25.45
CA VAL A 30 -10.20 -12.69 -24.24
C VAL A 30 -10.31 -11.19 -24.49
N PRO A 31 -11.13 -10.43 -23.74
CA PRO A 31 -11.05 -8.99 -23.85
C PRO A 31 -9.61 -8.66 -23.50
N SER A 32 -8.87 -8.15 -24.49
CA SER A 32 -7.52 -7.65 -24.29
C SER A 32 -7.60 -6.71 -23.12
N SER A 33 -7.05 -7.16 -21.99
CA SER A 33 -6.89 -6.39 -20.77
C SER A 33 -6.47 -5.00 -21.21
N PRO A 34 -7.14 -3.91 -20.78
CA PRO A 34 -6.65 -2.58 -21.10
C PRO A 34 -5.22 -2.56 -20.62
N ASP A 35 -4.30 -2.31 -21.56
CA ASP A 35 -2.89 -2.11 -21.28
C ASP A 35 -2.88 -1.02 -20.21
N LYS A 36 -2.74 -1.44 -18.95
CA LYS A 36 -2.58 -0.51 -17.86
C LYS A 36 -1.16 -0.05 -18.06
N ASP A 37 -1.01 1.00 -18.87
CA ASP A 37 0.13 1.89 -18.84
C ASP A 37 0.38 2.17 -17.36
N LYS A 38 1.31 1.41 -16.76
CA LYS A 38 1.81 1.67 -15.43
C LYS A 38 2.55 2.97 -15.59
N LYS A 39 1.81 4.07 -15.41
CA LYS A 39 2.32 5.43 -15.45
C LYS A 39 3.56 5.42 -14.56
N LYS A 40 4.74 5.50 -15.18
CA LYS A 40 6.01 5.47 -14.44
C LYS A 40 6.01 6.72 -13.58
N VAL A 41 5.67 6.58 -12.31
CA VAL A 41 5.73 7.68 -11.36
C VAL A 41 7.21 8.00 -11.21
N PRO A 42 7.65 9.22 -11.57
CA PRO A 42 9.05 9.59 -11.43
C PRO A 42 9.44 9.47 -9.95
N PHE A 43 10.60 8.87 -9.70
CA PHE A 43 11.13 8.83 -8.35
C PHE A 43 11.40 10.27 -7.89
N VAL A 44 10.75 10.66 -6.80
CA VAL A 44 11.00 11.93 -6.12
C VAL A 44 11.79 11.61 -4.87
N ARG A 45 12.92 12.29 -4.65
CA ARG A 45 13.67 12.16 -3.40
C ARG A 45 12.90 12.81 -2.25
N TYR A 46 12.90 12.18 -1.09
CA TYR A 46 12.36 12.77 0.13
C TYR A 46 13.11 14.07 0.49
N ASN A 47 12.37 15.15 0.72
CA ASN A 47 12.91 16.42 1.19
C ASN A 47 12.16 16.79 2.50
N PRO A 48 12.84 16.83 3.66
CA PRO A 48 12.17 17.12 4.93
C PRO A 48 11.64 18.55 5.01
N ASP A 49 12.16 19.50 4.25
CA ASP A 49 11.76 20.91 4.33
C ASP A 49 10.52 21.23 3.49
N ILE A 50 10.09 20.29 2.66
CA ILE A 50 8.88 20.42 1.85
C ILE A 50 7.78 19.59 2.51
N PRO A 51 6.61 20.18 2.84
CA PRO A 51 5.51 19.40 3.36
C PRO A 51 5.02 18.39 2.33
N GLN A 52 4.86 17.14 2.76
CA GLN A 52 4.39 16.06 1.89
C GLN A 52 3.25 15.33 2.57
N ILE A 53 2.09 15.30 1.91
CA ILE A 53 0.94 14.50 2.33
C ILE A 53 1.01 13.15 1.63
N VAL A 54 1.05 12.09 2.43
CA VAL A 54 1.03 10.72 1.94
C VAL A 54 -0.25 10.04 2.38
N THR A 55 -0.88 9.30 1.47
CA THR A 55 -2.10 8.55 1.73
C THR A 55 -1.76 7.06 1.79
N SER A 56 -2.00 6.43 2.92
CA SER A 56 -1.84 4.98 3.06
C SER A 56 -2.85 4.21 2.20
N PHE A 57 -2.59 2.93 1.93
CA PHE A 57 -3.54 2.03 1.26
C PHE A 57 -4.92 1.95 1.91
N LYS A 58 -5.01 2.22 3.23
CA LYS A 58 -6.26 2.27 3.98
C LYS A 58 -6.98 3.64 3.89
N GLY A 59 -6.47 4.58 3.09
CA GLY A 59 -7.02 5.92 2.91
C GLY A 59 -6.59 6.95 3.97
N TYR A 60 -5.84 6.56 5.00
CA TYR A 60 -5.38 7.52 6.01
C TYR A 60 -4.27 8.43 5.48
N GLN A 61 -4.44 9.73 5.66
CA GLN A 61 -3.44 10.74 5.34
C GLN A 61 -2.47 10.99 6.48
N LYS A 62 -1.20 11.21 6.13
CA LYS A 62 -0.13 11.63 7.03
C LYS A 62 0.64 12.78 6.41
N LEU A 63 1.09 13.70 7.25
CA LEU A 63 2.02 14.75 6.87
C LEU A 63 3.45 14.33 7.25
N MET A 64 4.36 14.47 6.29
CA MET A 64 5.81 14.42 6.49
C MET A 64 6.35 15.84 6.40
N PHE A 65 6.98 16.33 7.47
CA PHE A 65 7.56 17.67 7.50
C PHE A 65 8.64 17.78 8.58
N GLN A 66 9.76 18.39 8.26
CA GLN A 66 10.95 18.56 9.10
C GLN A 66 11.48 17.25 9.71
N GLY A 67 11.35 16.13 9.00
CA GLY A 67 11.72 14.79 9.51
C GLY A 67 10.75 14.22 10.56
N TYR A 68 9.64 14.89 10.82
CA TYR A 68 8.56 14.45 11.70
C TYR A 68 7.38 13.93 10.92
N ARG A 69 6.59 13.08 11.60
CA ARG A 69 5.38 12.46 11.05
C ARG A 69 4.18 12.92 11.86
N TYR A 70 3.12 13.31 11.17
CA TYR A 70 1.91 13.80 11.80
C TYR A 70 0.67 13.07 11.27
N ASN A 71 -0.29 12.85 12.16
CA ASN A 71 -1.62 12.37 11.82
C ASN A 71 -2.58 13.56 11.73
N ILE A 72 -3.52 13.52 10.79
CA ILE A 72 -4.53 14.56 10.67
C ILE A 72 -5.35 14.66 11.96
N TYR A 73 -5.55 15.88 12.45
CA TYR A 73 -6.35 16.17 13.64
C TYR A 73 -7.66 16.84 13.25
N GLN A 74 -7.58 17.91 12.47
CA GLN A 74 -8.75 18.68 12.06
C GLN A 74 -8.49 19.32 10.70
N VAL A 75 -9.51 19.38 9.87
CA VAL A 75 -9.51 20.18 8.63
C VAL A 75 -10.42 21.38 8.87
N MET A 76 -9.94 22.58 8.60
CA MET A 76 -10.70 23.83 8.77
C MET A 76 -10.75 24.58 7.44
N PRO A 77 -11.67 24.20 6.53
CA PRO A 77 -11.80 24.84 5.22
C PRO A 77 -12.09 26.34 5.35
N GLU A 78 -12.94 26.72 6.30
CA GLU A 78 -13.31 28.12 6.58
C GLU A 78 -12.13 29.01 6.96
N ARG A 79 -11.07 28.41 7.53
CA ARG A 79 -9.84 29.10 7.91
C ARG A 79 -8.68 28.82 6.96
N ASN A 80 -8.94 28.08 5.89
CA ASN A 80 -7.98 27.68 4.86
C ASN A 80 -6.74 26.92 5.40
N PHE A 81 -6.91 26.05 6.41
CA PHE A 81 -5.82 25.21 6.90
C PHE A 81 -6.24 23.83 7.42
N LYS A 82 -5.29 22.91 7.46
CA LYS A 82 -5.39 21.59 8.09
C LYS A 82 -4.46 21.55 9.31
N SER A 83 -4.94 21.06 10.43
CA SER A 83 -4.17 20.86 11.65
C SER A 83 -3.79 19.38 11.82
N TRP A 84 -2.53 19.16 12.17
CA TRP A 84 -1.89 17.86 12.28
C TRP A 84 -1.27 17.70 13.68
N ARG A 85 -1.32 16.49 14.24
CA ARG A 85 -0.67 16.15 15.52
C ARG A 85 0.49 15.20 15.31
N CYS A 86 1.57 15.36 16.05
CA CYS A 86 2.67 14.40 15.99
C CYS A 86 2.16 12.96 16.24
N VAL A 87 2.71 11.97 15.53
CA VAL A 87 2.37 10.55 15.75
C VAL A 87 2.63 10.10 17.19
N CYS A 88 3.61 10.72 17.86
CA CYS A 88 3.96 10.47 19.25
C CYS A 88 2.98 11.07 20.27
N ALA A 89 1.95 11.80 19.82
CA ALA A 89 0.85 12.25 20.69
C ALA A 89 -0.06 11.09 21.15
N LYS A 90 0.00 9.93 20.48
CA LYS A 90 -0.76 8.72 20.83
C LYS A 90 0.14 7.52 21.17
N LYS A 91 1.45 7.63 20.97
CA LYS A 91 2.42 6.58 21.26
C LYS A 91 3.61 7.20 21.98
N ILE A 92 3.77 6.86 23.25
CA ILE A 92 4.86 7.36 24.10
C ILE A 92 6.20 7.04 23.41
N PRO A 93 7.02 8.04 23.06
CA PRO A 93 8.41 7.83 22.66
C PRO A 93 9.23 7.28 23.84
N ASP A 94 10.46 6.87 23.57
CA ASP A 94 11.37 6.31 24.56
C ASP A 94 11.67 7.27 25.74
N ASN A 95 11.34 8.56 25.59
CA ASN A 95 11.44 9.62 26.60
C ASN A 95 10.29 9.64 27.64
N GLY A 96 9.34 8.71 27.58
CA GLY A 96 8.29 8.57 28.59
C GLY A 96 7.17 9.62 28.57
N SER A 97 7.13 10.55 27.60
CA SER A 97 6.09 11.60 27.54
C SER A 97 5.48 11.81 26.16
N TRP A 98 4.16 12.02 26.10
CA TRP A 98 3.47 12.30 24.83
C TRP A 98 3.95 13.60 24.19
N CYS A 99 4.24 13.53 22.90
CA CYS A 99 4.57 14.73 22.13
C CYS A 99 3.32 15.59 21.93
N LYS A 100 3.39 16.87 22.31
CA LYS A 100 2.28 17.83 22.17
C LYS A 100 2.37 18.68 20.90
N CYS A 101 3.44 18.53 20.12
CA CYS A 101 3.67 19.33 18.91
C CYS A 101 2.55 19.16 17.88
N ARG A 102 2.18 20.29 17.26
CA ARG A 102 1.26 20.35 16.13
C ARG A 102 1.98 20.88 14.90
N ALA A 103 1.38 20.65 13.75
CA ALA A 103 1.74 21.31 12.50
C ALA A 103 0.46 21.75 11.79
N GLU A 104 0.55 22.80 10.99
CA GLU A 104 -0.54 23.30 10.17
C GLU A 104 -0.09 23.33 8.72
N THR A 105 -0.96 22.90 7.81
CA THR A 105 -0.74 23.06 6.37
C THR A 105 -1.81 23.96 5.76
N THR A 106 -1.47 24.66 4.69
CA THR A 106 -2.46 25.28 3.79
C THR A 106 -3.33 24.19 3.14
N MET A 107 -4.53 24.55 2.66
CA MET A 107 -5.45 23.56 2.07
C MET A 107 -4.89 22.89 0.80
N ASP A 108 -4.03 23.58 0.07
CA ASP A 108 -3.30 23.10 -1.11
C ASP A 108 -2.06 22.25 -0.76
N ASP A 109 -1.79 22.05 0.54
CA ASP A 109 -0.67 21.29 1.08
C ASP A 109 0.73 21.82 0.71
N GLN A 110 0.83 23.04 0.16
CA GLN A 110 2.10 23.61 -0.32
C GLN A 110 2.96 24.19 0.80
N LYS A 111 2.35 24.65 1.90
CA LYS A 111 3.05 25.28 3.02
C LYS A 111 2.71 24.56 4.31
N ALA A 112 3.71 24.42 5.18
CA ALA A 112 3.52 23.93 6.52
C ALA A 112 4.24 24.79 7.55
N VAL A 113 3.66 24.89 8.74
CA VAL A 113 4.26 25.54 9.90
C VAL A 113 4.12 24.63 11.10
N THR A 114 5.23 24.39 11.79
CA THR A 114 5.25 23.66 13.06
C THR A 114 4.77 24.60 14.17
N LYS A 115 3.84 24.11 15.00
CA LYS A 115 3.25 24.82 16.14
C LYS A 115 3.66 24.10 17.44
N GLY A 116 4.61 24.70 18.15
CA GLY A 116 5.21 24.15 19.36
C GLY A 116 6.45 23.31 19.07
N GLU A 117 7.01 22.70 20.12
CA GLU A 117 8.25 21.93 20.05
C GLU A 117 8.00 20.43 20.20
N HIS A 118 8.83 19.64 19.51
CA HIS A 118 8.87 18.19 19.73
C HIS A 118 9.74 17.87 20.94
N ASN A 119 9.31 16.90 21.74
CA ASN A 119 10.09 16.36 22.86
C ASN A 119 10.98 15.18 22.43
N HIS A 120 11.06 14.87 21.14
CA HIS A 120 11.83 13.77 20.59
C HIS A 120 12.56 14.21 19.31
N PRO A 121 13.68 13.55 18.95
CA PRO A 121 14.38 13.88 17.72
C PRO A 121 13.52 13.58 16.48
N PRO A 122 13.79 14.26 15.35
CA PRO A 122 13.25 13.87 14.05
C PRO A 122 13.64 12.43 13.70
N LYS A 123 12.77 11.73 12.98
CA LYS A 123 13.03 10.34 12.52
C LYS A 123 13.00 10.31 10.99
N HIS A 124 13.96 11.00 10.36
CA HIS A 124 14.03 11.19 8.90
C HIS A 124 13.93 9.88 8.11
N LEU A 125 14.68 8.84 8.50
CA LEU A 125 14.64 7.53 7.84
C LEU A 125 13.22 6.92 7.83
N LEU A 126 12.49 7.06 8.94
CA LEU A 126 11.12 6.54 9.01
C LEU A 126 10.15 7.38 8.18
N ALA A 127 10.36 8.70 8.09
CA ALA A 127 9.56 9.57 7.24
C ALA A 127 9.80 9.26 5.76
N GLU A 128 11.06 9.09 5.36
CA GLU A 128 11.44 8.71 4.00
C GLU A 128 10.88 7.35 3.59
N LEU A 129 10.98 6.33 4.45
CA LEU A 129 10.39 5.01 4.18
C LEU A 129 8.87 5.08 4.03
N GLU A 130 8.17 5.90 4.82
CA GLU A 130 6.72 6.09 4.65
C GLU A 130 6.39 6.84 3.36
N PHE A 131 7.23 7.77 2.93
CA PHE A 131 7.07 8.48 1.65
C PHE A 131 7.27 7.54 0.44
N ILE A 132 8.38 6.78 0.42
CA ILE A 132 8.70 5.86 -0.67
C ILE A 132 7.62 4.79 -0.82
N LYS A 133 7.12 4.22 0.29
CA LYS A 133 6.06 3.20 0.27
C LYS A 133 4.77 3.64 -0.44
N VAL A 134 4.51 4.93 -0.51
CA VAL A 134 3.29 5.48 -1.12
C VAL A 134 3.53 5.90 -2.57
N ILE A 135 4.74 6.33 -2.92
CA ILE A 135 5.08 6.78 -4.28
C ILE A 135 5.50 5.62 -5.20
N CYS A 136 6.09 4.56 -4.65
CA CYS A 136 6.52 3.38 -5.39
C CYS A 136 5.61 2.18 -5.05
N PRO A 137 4.46 2.02 -5.72
CA PRO A 137 3.54 0.88 -5.53
C PRO A 137 4.09 -0.44 -6.08
#